data_AF-A0A4Q7IQB2-F1
#
_entry.id   AF-A0A4Q7IQB2-F1
#
_cell.length_a   1.000
_cell.length_b   1.000
_cell.length_c   1.000
_cell.angle_alpha   90.00
_cell.angle_beta   90.00
_cell.angle_gamma   90.00
#
_symmetry.space_group_name_H-M   'P 1'
#
loop_
_entity.id
_entity.type
_entity.pdbx_description
1 polymer ?
#
loop_
_entity_poly.entity_id
_entity_poly.type
_entity_poly.pdbx_seq_one_letter_code
_entity_poly.pdbx_strand_id
1 'polypeptide(L)'
;MKLLDDNSTFDEAYDVARELANTSCQFYRTMPSCIEPAMDFFKVTLTFDPSQIPSTVSLPPFDPYIYALDGQYHGPYGTRNWEAHLKQFSGSELFNNGLFGQVDDASQTPNYFINANQFPWALNITSDWKHPKESVDIRNAYPKFADWVTSSGEQEKSWYQLENAISNKLYEQE
;
A
#
# COMPACT_ATOMS: atom_id res chain seq x y z
N MET A 1 26.15 4.46 3.69
CA MET A 1 25.30 4.06 2.55
C MET A 1 24.96 5.34 1.80
N LYS A 2 25.67 5.64 0.71
CA LYS A 2 25.19 6.65 -0.22
C LYS A 2 24.41 5.84 -1.24
N LEU A 3 23.08 5.81 -1.12
CA LEU A 3 22.28 5.41 -2.26
C LEU A 3 22.71 6.38 -3.37
N LEU A 4 23.31 5.85 -4.42
CA LEU A 4 23.36 6.58 -5.67
C LEU A 4 21.94 6.49 -6.20
N ASP A 5 21.04 7.24 -5.57
CA ASP A 5 19.79 7.61 -6.20
C ASP A 5 20.23 8.48 -7.37
N ASP A 6 20.21 7.90 -8.56
CA ASP A 6 19.82 8.70 -9.68
C ASP A 6 18.37 9.07 -9.37
N ASN A 7 18.15 10.31 -8.94
CA ASN A 7 16.87 10.85 -8.47
C ASN A 7 15.71 10.58 -9.46
N SER A 8 16.05 10.16 -10.69
CA SER A 8 15.17 9.80 -11.80
C SER A 8 14.07 8.79 -11.48
N THR A 9 14.32 7.68 -10.78
CA THR A 9 13.30 6.61 -10.68
C THR A 9 12.13 6.93 -9.74
N PHE A 10 12.37 7.63 -8.63
CA PHE A 10 11.28 8.12 -7.77
C PHE A 10 10.53 9.28 -8.42
N ASP A 11 11.25 10.14 -9.14
CA ASP A 11 10.67 11.24 -9.92
C ASP A 11 9.76 10.70 -11.04
N GLU A 12 10.16 9.61 -11.71
CA GLU A 12 9.35 8.93 -12.75
C GLU A 12 8.03 8.39 -12.21
N ALA A 13 8.04 7.64 -11.10
CA ALA A 13 6.82 7.10 -10.52
C ALA A 13 5.87 8.21 -10.04
N TYR A 14 6.45 9.28 -9.48
CA TYR A 14 5.69 10.45 -9.04
C TYR A 14 5.06 11.20 -10.22
N ASP A 15 5.80 11.40 -11.32
CA ASP A 15 5.29 12.09 -12.50
C ASP A 15 4.19 11.29 -13.22
N VAL A 16 4.33 9.96 -13.32
CA VAL A 16 3.25 9.09 -13.81
C VAL A 16 2.00 9.25 -12.94
N ALA A 17 2.14 9.18 -11.61
CA ALA A 17 1.01 9.33 -10.71
C ALA A 17 0.34 10.72 -10.84
N ARG A 18 1.13 11.78 -11.04
CA ARG A 18 0.60 13.13 -11.31
C ARG A 18 -0.14 13.25 -12.63
N GLU A 19 0.33 12.60 -13.69
CA GLU A 19 -0.37 12.58 -14.98
C GLU A 19 -1.73 11.90 -14.84
N LEU A 20 -1.76 10.73 -14.19
CA LEU A 20 -2.99 9.97 -13.95
C LEU A 20 -4.01 10.72 -13.09
N ALA A 21 -3.55 11.48 -12.10
CA ALA A 21 -4.42 12.30 -11.25
C ALA A 21 -5.17 13.41 -12.00
N ASN A 22 -4.73 13.79 -13.21
CA ASN A 22 -5.39 14.80 -14.03
C ASN A 22 -6.40 14.22 -15.04
N THR A 23 -6.63 12.91 -15.02
CA THR A 23 -7.60 12.28 -15.90
C THR A 23 -9.02 12.31 -15.33
N SER A 24 -10.01 11.89 -16.13
CA SER A 24 -11.38 11.71 -15.65
C SER A 24 -11.58 10.44 -14.81
N CYS A 25 -10.58 9.56 -14.75
CA CYS A 25 -10.64 8.37 -13.93
C CYS A 25 -10.27 8.71 -12.48
N GLN A 26 -11.21 8.44 -11.56
CA GLN A 26 -11.00 8.69 -10.13
C GLN A 26 -10.40 7.49 -9.40
N PHE A 27 -10.72 6.27 -9.84
CA PHE A 27 -10.40 5.02 -9.12
C PHE A 27 -9.85 3.96 -10.08
N TYR A 28 -8.56 4.08 -10.37
CA TYR A 28 -7.88 3.14 -11.25
C TYR A 28 -7.91 1.73 -10.68
N ARG A 29 -8.22 0.77 -11.55
CA ARG A 29 -8.26 -0.66 -11.25
C ARG A 29 -9.30 -1.08 -10.22
N THR A 30 -10.11 -0.21 -9.62
CA THR A 30 -11.20 -0.64 -8.73
C THR A 30 -12.58 -0.29 -9.29
N MET A 31 -12.65 0.63 -10.26
CA MET A 31 -13.85 1.00 -11.01
C MET A 31 -13.76 0.52 -12.47
N PRO A 32 -14.68 -0.32 -12.97
CA PRO A 32 -14.60 -0.88 -14.34
C PRO A 32 -14.54 0.16 -15.46
N SER A 33 -15.14 1.34 -15.28
CA SER A 33 -15.13 2.42 -16.27
C SER A 33 -13.78 3.14 -16.38
N CYS A 34 -12.83 2.85 -15.51
CA CYS A 34 -11.48 3.38 -15.53
C CYS A 34 -10.55 2.48 -16.36
N ILE A 35 -10.40 2.80 -17.64
CA ILE A 35 -9.52 2.05 -18.55
C ILE A 35 -8.06 2.28 -18.19
N GLU A 36 -7.30 1.19 -18.11
CA GLU A 36 -5.91 1.18 -17.67
C GLU A 36 -4.96 1.80 -18.71
N PRO A 37 -4.04 2.70 -18.31
CA PRO A 37 -2.80 2.88 -19.06
C PRO A 37 -1.97 1.57 -19.00
N ALA A 38 -1.01 1.42 -19.91
CA ALA A 38 -0.08 0.29 -19.89
C ALA A 38 0.62 0.22 -18.51
N MET A 39 0.84 -1.00 -18.00
CA MET A 39 1.63 -1.19 -16.78
C MET A 39 3.07 -0.78 -17.02
N ASP A 40 3.50 0.28 -16.33
CA ASP A 40 4.90 0.61 -16.20
C ASP A 40 5.50 -0.20 -15.05
N PHE A 41 6.51 -1.01 -15.37
CA PHE A 41 7.32 -1.69 -14.37
C PHE A 41 8.52 -0.81 -14.04
N PHE A 42 8.57 -0.30 -12.82
CA PHE A 42 9.77 0.37 -12.31
C PHE A 42 10.83 -0.66 -11.95
N LYS A 43 12.06 -0.46 -12.42
CA LYS A 43 13.20 -1.33 -12.13
C LYS A 43 14.24 -0.55 -11.35
N VAL A 44 14.39 -0.88 -10.07
CA VAL A 44 15.47 -0.34 -9.23
C VAL A 44 16.69 -1.24 -9.34
N THR A 45 17.87 -0.64 -9.58
CA THR A 45 19.16 -1.34 -9.56
C THR A 45 20.00 -0.76 -8.44
N LEU A 46 20.27 -1.56 -7.41
CA LEU A 46 21.10 -1.16 -6.27
C LEU A 46 22.54 -1.60 -6.49
N THR A 47 23.45 -0.63 -6.61
CA THR A 47 24.91 -0.88 -6.67
C THR A 47 25.55 -0.40 -5.37
N PHE A 48 26.32 -1.28 -4.73
CA PHE A 48 27.02 -0.95 -3.49
C PHE A 48 28.51 -0.67 -3.75
N ASP A 49 29.02 0.43 -3.19
CA ASP A 49 30.45 0.77 -3.22
C ASP A 49 30.94 1.12 -1.79
N PRO A 50 31.87 0.34 -1.20
CA PRO A 50 32.46 -0.89 -1.74
C PRO A 50 31.43 -2.03 -1.83
N SER A 51 31.71 -3.02 -2.69
CA SER A 51 30.86 -4.20 -2.87
C SER A 51 30.49 -4.83 -1.52
N GLN A 52 29.20 -5.08 -1.32
CA GLN A 52 28.68 -5.77 -0.13
C GLN A 52 28.40 -7.24 -0.44
N ILE A 53 28.44 -8.09 0.58
CA ILE A 53 28.02 -9.48 0.46
C ILE A 53 26.49 -9.51 0.48
N PRO A 54 25.80 -10.20 -0.45
CA PRO A 54 24.33 -10.19 -0.49
C PRO A 54 23.65 -10.60 0.83
N SER A 55 24.26 -11.47 1.61
CA SER A 55 23.75 -11.89 2.93
C SER A 55 23.92 -10.84 4.04
N THR A 56 24.67 -9.76 3.81
CA THR A 56 24.82 -8.64 4.75
C THR A 56 23.91 -7.46 4.43
N VAL A 57 23.22 -7.50 3.28
CA VAL A 57 22.15 -6.55 2.95
C VAL A 57 20.89 -6.99 3.69
N SER A 58 20.20 -6.06 4.35
CA SER A 58 18.99 -6.38 5.12
C SER A 58 18.02 -7.17 4.27
N LEU A 59 17.66 -8.36 4.75
CA LEU A 59 16.64 -9.19 4.14
C LEU A 59 15.25 -8.60 4.46
N PRO A 60 14.22 -8.95 3.67
CA PRO A 60 12.84 -8.59 3.95
C PRO A 60 12.42 -8.92 5.41
N PRO A 61 11.40 -8.22 5.94
CA PRO A 61 10.47 -7.39 5.19
C PRO A 61 10.98 -5.96 4.95
N PHE A 62 10.91 -5.53 3.69
CA PHE A 62 10.97 -4.11 3.36
C PHE A 62 9.70 -3.40 3.82
N ASP A 63 9.74 -2.07 3.86
CA ASP A 63 8.59 -1.22 4.15
C ASP A 63 8.05 -0.60 2.85
N PRO A 64 7.25 -1.32 2.05
CA PRO A 64 6.50 -0.70 0.96
C PRO A 64 5.43 0.21 1.57
N TYR A 65 5.36 1.44 1.07
CA TYR A 65 4.39 2.43 1.51
C TYR A 65 3.89 3.26 0.32
N ILE A 66 2.75 3.90 0.52
CA ILE A 66 2.22 4.91 -0.39
C ILE A 66 2.21 6.26 0.30
N TYR A 67 2.25 7.33 -0.48
CA TYR A 67 2.20 8.69 0.02
C TYR A 67 1.33 9.58 -0.87
N ALA A 68 0.91 10.69 -0.28
CA ALA A 68 0.09 11.73 -0.88
C ALA A 68 0.80 12.48 -2.03
N LEU A 69 0.11 12.67 -3.16
CA LEU A 69 0.56 13.58 -4.22
C LEU A 69 0.24 15.03 -3.85
N ASP A 70 1.23 15.92 -3.95
CA ASP A 70 1.04 17.33 -3.61
C ASP A 70 -0.02 17.98 -4.52
N GLY A 71 -0.97 18.68 -3.89
CA GLY A 71 -2.03 19.41 -4.59
C GLY A 71 -3.18 18.54 -5.09
N GLN A 72 -3.16 17.23 -4.86
CA GLN A 72 -4.28 16.33 -5.14
C GLN A 72 -5.11 16.09 -3.89
N TYR A 73 -6.43 16.02 -4.06
CA TYR A 73 -7.33 15.80 -2.93
C TYR A 73 -7.34 14.32 -2.52
N HIS A 74 -6.93 14.04 -1.29
CA HIS A 74 -7.02 12.72 -0.63
C HIS A 74 -7.46 12.89 0.83
N GLY A 75 -8.46 13.75 1.03
CA GLY A 75 -8.90 14.18 2.37
C GLY A 75 -8.20 15.46 2.83
N PRO A 76 -8.36 15.83 4.12
CA PRO A 76 -7.91 17.13 4.62
C PRO A 76 -6.38 17.25 4.80
N TYR A 77 -5.63 16.18 4.54
CA TYR A 77 -4.19 16.07 4.83
C TYR A 77 -3.37 16.11 3.54
N GLY A 78 -3.41 17.25 2.82
CA GLY A 78 -3.04 17.47 1.41
C GLY A 78 -1.56 17.51 1.00
N THR A 79 -0.63 16.91 1.74
CA THR A 79 0.82 17.08 1.51
C THR A 79 1.58 15.77 1.53
N ARG A 80 2.75 15.71 0.87
CA ARG A 80 3.69 14.58 0.83
C ARG A 80 3.94 13.86 2.16
N ASN A 81 3.81 14.55 3.30
CA ASN A 81 4.00 13.98 4.64
C ASN A 81 2.85 13.07 5.14
N TRP A 82 1.81 12.86 4.33
CA TRP A 82 0.80 11.83 4.56
C TRP A 82 1.24 10.53 3.88
N GLU A 83 1.41 9.47 4.67
CA GLU A 83 1.87 8.16 4.23
C GLU A 83 1.02 7.04 4.86
N ALA A 84 1.00 5.87 4.23
CA ALA A 84 0.43 4.65 4.80
C ALA A 84 1.42 3.49 4.63
N HIS A 85 1.78 2.86 5.76
CA HIS A 85 2.81 1.81 5.83
C HIS A 85 2.23 0.50 6.38
N LEU A 86 3.01 -0.58 6.30
CA LEU A 86 2.69 -1.82 7.01
C LEU A 86 2.83 -1.62 8.53
N LYS A 87 2.02 -2.35 9.31
CA LYS A 87 1.82 -2.07 10.75
C LYS A 87 3.09 -2.11 11.62
N GLN A 88 4.12 -2.82 11.20
CA GLN A 88 5.39 -2.93 11.93
C GLN A 88 6.32 -1.71 11.78
N PHE A 89 5.98 -0.75 10.91
CA PHE A 89 6.80 0.43 10.63
C PHE A 89 6.12 1.71 11.13
N SER A 90 6.92 2.69 11.55
CA SER A 90 6.44 3.95 12.15
C SER A 90 6.34 5.11 11.17
N GLY A 91 6.39 4.85 9.86
CA GLY A 91 6.47 5.87 8.81
C GLY A 91 7.91 6.20 8.41
N SER A 92 8.07 6.91 7.30
CA SER A 92 9.39 7.40 6.87
C SER A 92 9.84 8.63 7.66
N GLU A 93 11.06 9.12 7.42
CA GLU A 93 11.54 10.38 7.99
C GLU A 93 10.70 11.61 7.57
N LEU A 94 9.93 11.50 6.48
CA LEU A 94 9.07 12.56 5.95
C LEU A 94 7.63 12.47 6.48
N PHE A 95 7.26 11.38 7.16
CA PHE A 95 5.92 11.19 7.71
C PHE A 95 5.62 12.23 8.79
N ASN A 96 4.41 12.80 8.76
CA ASN A 96 3.92 13.65 9.83
C ASN A 96 3.32 12.81 10.97
N ASN A 97 4.11 12.56 12.01
CA ASN A 97 3.66 11.85 13.21
C ASN A 97 2.42 12.46 13.90
N GLY A 98 2.08 13.73 13.65
CA GLY A 98 0.85 14.35 14.16
C GLY A 98 -0.45 13.75 13.59
N LEU A 99 -0.34 12.92 12.53
CA LEU A 99 -1.45 12.18 11.95
C LEU A 99 -1.81 10.91 12.73
N PHE A 100 -0.91 10.40 13.58
CA PHE A 100 -1.24 9.26 14.43
C PHE A 100 -2.34 9.62 15.44
N GLY A 101 -3.26 8.69 15.68
CA GLY A 101 -4.39 8.87 16.58
C GLY A 101 -5.50 9.78 16.04
N GLN A 102 -5.42 10.22 14.78
CA GLN A 102 -6.45 11.03 14.15
C GLN A 102 -7.55 10.15 13.53
N VAL A 103 -8.80 10.58 13.66
CA VAL A 103 -9.97 9.92 13.08
C VAL A 103 -10.05 8.45 13.54
N ASP A 104 -9.85 7.48 12.64
CA ASP A 104 -9.93 6.04 12.92
C ASP A 104 -8.56 5.42 13.21
N ASP A 105 -7.47 6.19 13.09
CA ASP A 105 -6.13 5.70 13.41
C ASP A 105 -5.98 5.49 14.91
N ALA A 106 -5.44 4.33 15.28
CA ALA A 106 -5.13 3.93 16.64
C ALA A 106 -3.67 3.47 16.76
N SER A 107 -2.78 4.08 15.96
CA SER A 107 -1.36 3.75 15.94
C SER A 107 -0.71 3.93 17.30
N GLN A 108 -0.05 2.89 17.80
CA GLN A 108 0.69 2.90 19.05
C GLN A 108 1.79 1.85 19.03
N THR A 109 2.95 2.12 19.62
CA THR A 109 4.03 1.12 19.68
C THR A 109 3.52 -0.20 20.28
N PRO A 110 3.75 -1.37 19.64
CA PRO A 110 4.60 -1.59 18.46
C PRO A 110 3.87 -1.60 17.10
N ASN A 111 2.56 -1.36 17.03
CA ASN A 111 1.76 -1.43 15.80
C ASN A 111 1.24 -0.04 15.37
N TYR A 112 1.62 0.41 14.19
CA TYR A 112 1.16 1.66 13.58
C TYR A 112 0.23 1.36 12.40
N PHE A 113 -0.36 2.40 11.81
CA PHE A 113 -1.21 2.35 10.64
C PHE A 113 -2.31 1.29 10.75
N ILE A 114 -2.99 1.29 11.91
CA ILE A 114 -4.08 0.39 12.23
C ILE A 114 -5.22 1.18 12.88
N ASN A 115 -6.43 0.65 12.81
CA ASN A 115 -7.54 1.15 13.64
C ASN A 115 -7.63 0.45 15.00
N ALA A 116 -8.56 0.90 15.84
CA ALA A 116 -8.77 0.36 17.19
C ALA A 116 -9.19 -1.13 17.22
N ASN A 117 -9.61 -1.69 16.09
CA ASN A 117 -9.94 -3.11 15.92
C ASN A 117 -8.78 -3.91 15.28
N GLN A 118 -7.57 -3.36 15.26
CA GLN A 118 -6.35 -3.94 14.68
C GLN A 118 -6.35 -4.09 13.15
N PHE A 119 -7.33 -3.53 12.43
CA PHE A 119 -7.34 -3.58 10.97
C PHE A 119 -6.23 -2.67 10.41
N PRO A 120 -5.36 -3.19 9.52
CA PRO A 120 -4.26 -2.41 8.97
C PRO A 120 -4.70 -1.54 7.79
N TRP A 121 -4.02 -0.41 7.61
CA TRP A 121 -4.15 0.45 6.43
C TRP A 121 -3.43 -0.10 5.20
N ALA A 122 -2.42 -0.97 5.38
CA ALA A 122 -1.70 -1.61 4.30
C ALA A 122 -1.56 -3.13 4.51
N LEU A 123 -1.61 -3.88 3.41
CA LEU A 123 -1.43 -5.33 3.37
C LEU A 123 -0.31 -5.69 2.39
N ASN A 124 0.49 -6.70 2.72
CA ASN A 124 1.47 -7.29 1.82
C ASN A 124 1.05 -8.74 1.53
N ILE A 125 0.55 -8.99 0.31
CA ILE A 125 0.09 -10.30 -0.14
C ILE A 125 1.05 -10.78 -1.23
N THR A 126 1.75 -11.88 -0.98
CA THR A 126 2.84 -12.38 -1.85
C THR A 126 2.36 -13.31 -2.97
N SER A 127 1.05 -13.37 -3.21
CA SER A 127 0.42 -14.19 -4.26
C SER A 127 -0.45 -13.33 -5.16
N ASP A 128 -0.81 -13.85 -6.32
CA ASP A 128 -1.81 -13.24 -7.19
C ASP A 128 -3.12 -13.05 -6.40
N TRP A 129 -3.45 -11.79 -6.14
CA TRP A 129 -4.62 -11.40 -5.36
C TRP A 129 -5.60 -10.62 -6.23
N LYS A 130 -6.89 -10.92 -6.08
CA LYS A 130 -7.99 -10.22 -6.74
C LYS A 130 -8.60 -9.26 -5.74
N HIS A 131 -8.24 -7.99 -5.81
CA HIS A 131 -8.77 -7.01 -4.87
C HIS A 131 -10.28 -6.78 -5.08
N PRO A 132 -11.01 -6.28 -4.05
CA PRO A 132 -12.41 -5.92 -4.18
C PRO A 132 -12.65 -4.81 -5.21
N LYS A 133 -13.90 -4.67 -5.67
CA LYS A 133 -14.37 -3.48 -6.40
C LYS A 133 -14.32 -2.24 -5.50
N GLU A 134 -14.31 -1.08 -6.12
CA GLU A 134 -14.38 0.21 -5.41
C GLU A 134 -15.60 0.25 -4.47
N SER A 135 -15.42 0.86 -3.29
CA SER A 135 -16.45 0.94 -2.22
C SER A 135 -16.95 -0.40 -1.66
N VAL A 136 -16.38 -1.54 -2.06
CA VAL A 136 -16.69 -2.83 -1.45
C VAL A 136 -15.72 -3.10 -0.30
N ASP A 137 -16.25 -3.10 0.92
CA ASP A 137 -15.49 -3.50 2.11
C ASP A 137 -14.85 -4.88 1.90
N ILE A 138 -13.55 -4.98 2.18
CA ILE A 138 -12.78 -6.22 2.03
C ILE A 138 -13.40 -7.38 2.82
N ARG A 139 -14.08 -7.13 3.95
CA ARG A 139 -14.78 -8.15 4.73
C ARG A 139 -15.98 -8.73 4.00
N ASN A 140 -16.58 -7.97 3.08
CA ASN A 140 -17.67 -8.46 2.24
C ASN A 140 -17.14 -9.24 1.02
N ALA A 141 -15.94 -8.93 0.53
CA ALA A 141 -15.30 -9.70 -0.54
C ALA A 141 -14.61 -10.97 -0.02
N TYR A 142 -14.05 -10.90 1.19
CA TYR A 142 -13.28 -11.92 1.87
C TYR A 142 -13.75 -12.05 3.34
N PRO A 143 -14.80 -12.84 3.61
CA PRO A 143 -15.41 -12.92 4.94
C PRO A 143 -14.46 -13.34 6.07
N LYS A 144 -13.45 -14.13 5.74
CA LYS A 144 -12.43 -14.65 6.67
C LYS A 144 -11.34 -13.63 7.04
N PHE A 145 -11.32 -12.47 6.38
CA PHE A 145 -10.29 -11.45 6.63
C PHE A 145 -10.33 -10.91 8.07
N ALA A 146 -11.52 -10.72 8.64
CA ALA A 146 -11.66 -10.21 10.01
C ALA A 146 -11.08 -11.18 11.05
N ASP A 147 -11.27 -12.48 10.86
CA ASP A 147 -10.72 -13.52 11.73
C ASP A 147 -9.20 -13.57 11.61
N TRP A 148 -8.66 -13.42 10.40
CA TRP A 148 -7.21 -13.29 10.20
C TRP A 148 -6.64 -12.04 10.90
N VAL A 149 -7.29 -10.88 10.79
CA VAL A 149 -6.85 -9.64 11.45
C VAL A 149 -6.87 -9.78 12.97
N THR A 150 -8.01 -10.19 13.52
CA THR A 150 -8.23 -10.25 14.98
C THR A 150 -7.42 -11.37 15.65
N SER A 151 -7.07 -12.42 14.93
CA SER A 151 -6.12 -13.44 15.38
C SER A 151 -4.65 -13.04 15.23
N SER A 152 -4.35 -11.78 14.87
CA SER A 152 -3.01 -11.31 14.56
C SER A 152 -2.28 -12.12 13.48
N GLY A 153 -3.04 -12.71 12.55
CA GLY A 153 -2.55 -13.49 11.43
C GLY A 153 -2.37 -14.98 11.71
N GLU A 154 -2.79 -15.48 12.87
CA GLU A 154 -2.64 -16.89 13.23
C GLU A 154 -3.74 -17.80 12.69
N GLN A 155 -4.92 -17.26 12.39
CA GLN A 155 -6.05 -17.99 11.82
C GLN A 155 -6.35 -17.52 10.39
N GLU A 156 -7.06 -18.34 9.62
CA GLU A 156 -7.48 -18.03 8.25
C GLU A 156 -6.35 -17.53 7.34
N LYS A 157 -5.15 -18.14 7.44
CA LYS A 157 -3.94 -17.73 6.69
C LYS A 157 -4.11 -17.71 5.16
N SER A 158 -5.13 -18.38 4.64
CA SER A 158 -5.51 -18.42 3.22
C SER A 158 -6.70 -17.53 2.87
N TRP A 159 -7.12 -16.61 3.74
CA TRP A 159 -8.32 -15.78 3.55
C TRP A 159 -8.37 -15.07 2.19
N TYR A 160 -7.22 -14.66 1.65
CA TYR A 160 -7.08 -13.90 0.40
C TYR A 160 -7.19 -14.76 -0.88
N GLN A 161 -7.16 -16.09 -0.74
CA GLN A 161 -7.23 -17.01 -1.87
C GLN A 161 -8.62 -16.95 -2.53
N LEU A 162 -8.67 -17.16 -3.85
CA LEU A 162 -9.87 -16.96 -4.65
C LEU A 162 -11.04 -17.86 -4.20
N GLU A 163 -10.75 -19.08 -3.74
CA GLU A 163 -11.75 -20.01 -3.21
C GLU A 163 -12.43 -19.54 -1.92
N ASN A 164 -11.82 -18.60 -1.19
CA ASN A 164 -12.38 -17.99 0.02
C ASN A 164 -13.07 -16.65 -0.26
N ALA A 165 -13.12 -16.24 -1.54
CA ALA A 165 -13.65 -14.95 -1.97
C ALA A 165 -15.09 -15.05 -2.47
N ILE A 166 -15.82 -13.93 -2.43
CA ILE A 166 -17.13 -13.78 -3.06
C ILE A 166 -16.93 -13.14 -4.44
N SER A 167 -16.96 -13.94 -5.52
CA SER A 167 -16.52 -13.52 -6.86
C SER A 167 -17.17 -12.24 -7.38
N ASN A 168 -18.47 -12.03 -7.16
CA ASN A 168 -19.17 -10.83 -7.66
C ASN A 168 -18.77 -9.51 -6.94
N LYS A 169 -17.98 -9.61 -5.86
CA LYS A 169 -17.40 -8.50 -5.10
C LYS A 169 -15.98 -8.15 -5.55
N LEU A 170 -15.33 -9.00 -6.33
CA LEU A 170 -13.97 -8.80 -6.82
C LEU A 170 -13.98 -7.96 -8.08
N TYR A 171 -12.94 -7.16 -8.25
CA TYR A 171 -12.76 -6.43 -9.50
C TYR A 171 -12.39 -7.39 -10.63
N GLU A 172 -13.07 -7.20 -11.76
CA GLU A 172 -12.78 -7.83 -13.04
C GLU A 172 -12.84 -6.72 -14.08
N GLN A 173 -11.86 -6.72 -14.98
CA GLN A 173 -11.87 -5.82 -16.13
C GLN A 173 -12.95 -6.32 -17.10
N GLU A 174 -13.85 -5.42 -17.52
CA GLU A 174 -14.86 -5.72 -18.55
C GLU A 174 -14.25 -5.85 -19.95
#